data_AF-A0A3M2LVT5-F1
#
_entry.id   AF-A0A3M2LVT5-F1
#
_cell.length_a   1.000
_cell.length_b   1.000
_cell.length_c   1.000
_cell.angle_alpha   90.00
_cell.angle_beta   90.00
_cell.angle_gamma   90.00
#
_symmetry.space_group_name_H-M   'P 1'
#
loop_
_entity.id
_entity.type
_entity.pdbx_description
1 polymer ?
#
loop_
_entity_poly.entity_id
_entity_poly.type
_entity_poly.pdbx_seq_one_letter_code
_entity_poly.pdbx_strand_id
1 'polypeptide(L)'
;MMRLSPSQSVTLRSRACCLRGPSFRAASPAPGGFVATRRTTRALLTGATLTAALVSPLTTTSASAVTAPPVRSGLHPAEQGPIDPAPCAEHLTPSHTYHADGATYRTDAQGRPERAEANDLTHSEAVRGSCQGKAGHMAGVKGYDGGHLIAATLHGVDRRYDLVPQWASVNRGAYMKFESGAKRCLKQPGGRIHHYRIKVTYPEATTLVPDAFHTDVEVSTTGHDPQELKLDFPNRELSRSEYGRLRGAYERLYKAAGCGEPEADATH
;
A
#
# COMPACT_ATOMS: atom_id res chain seq x y z
N MET A 1 33.05 46.03 -30.35
CA MET A 1 31.95 46.57 -31.19
C MET A 1 31.57 45.52 -32.22
N MET A 2 30.51 44.75 -31.98
CA MET A 2 29.91 43.90 -33.01
C MET A 2 28.41 43.74 -32.74
N ARG A 3 27.67 43.70 -33.84
CA ARG A 3 26.29 44.16 -34.00
C ARG A 3 25.24 43.22 -33.37
N LEU A 4 24.24 43.84 -32.73
CA LEU A 4 22.92 43.26 -32.47
C LEU A 4 22.14 43.09 -33.78
N SER A 5 21.36 42.03 -33.89
CA SER A 5 20.23 41.91 -34.84
C SER A 5 19.12 41.02 -34.28
N PRO A 6 17.86 41.22 -34.72
CA PRO A 6 16.74 41.29 -33.79
C PRO A 6 15.75 40.13 -33.86
N SER A 7 15.05 40.00 -32.72
CA SER A 7 13.66 39.59 -32.50
C SER A 7 12.80 39.27 -33.71
N GLN A 8 12.21 38.06 -33.73
CA GLN A 8 10.98 37.77 -34.46
C GLN A 8 9.90 37.34 -33.47
N SER A 9 8.91 38.21 -33.30
CA SER A 9 7.65 37.95 -32.61
C SER A 9 6.67 37.29 -33.58
N VAL A 10 6.19 36.09 -33.25
CA VAL A 10 5.11 35.43 -33.99
C VAL A 10 3.79 35.70 -33.27
N THR A 11 2.95 36.53 -33.89
CA THR A 11 1.57 36.79 -33.48
C THR A 11 0.66 35.70 -34.06
N LEU A 12 0.13 34.79 -33.23
CA LEU A 12 -0.96 33.92 -33.66
C LEU A 12 -2.30 34.64 -33.51
N ARG A 13 -2.96 34.86 -34.66
CA ARG A 13 -4.32 35.41 -34.75
C ARG A 13 -5.36 34.36 -34.41
N SER A 14 -6.27 34.76 -33.53
CA SER A 14 -7.54 34.11 -33.24
C SER A 14 -8.43 34.03 -34.49
N ARG A 15 -9.02 32.85 -34.74
CA ARG A 15 -10.18 32.68 -35.63
C ARG A 15 -11.26 31.89 -34.90
N ALA A 16 -12.26 32.61 -34.43
CA ALA A 16 -13.59 32.07 -34.18
C ALA A 16 -14.31 31.89 -35.52
N CYS A 17 -14.93 30.73 -35.75
CA CYS A 17 -16.03 30.63 -36.70
C CYS A 17 -17.05 29.61 -36.19
N CYS A 18 -18.29 30.08 -36.12
CA CYS A 18 -19.48 29.38 -35.67
C CYS A 18 -19.93 28.34 -36.70
N LEU A 19 -20.33 27.15 -36.26
CA LEU A 19 -21.34 26.36 -36.99
C LEU A 19 -22.29 25.66 -36.00
N ARG A 20 -23.57 25.76 -36.35
CA ARG A 20 -24.79 25.35 -35.63
C ARG A 20 -25.05 23.84 -35.72
N GLY A 21 -25.65 23.29 -34.64
CA GLY A 21 -26.73 22.28 -34.54
C GLY A 21 -26.79 21.04 -35.46
N PRO A 22 -27.41 19.92 -35.00
CA PRO A 22 -28.80 19.97 -34.52
C PRO A 22 -29.09 19.23 -33.21
N SER A 23 -30.21 19.66 -32.61
CA SER A 23 -30.92 19.06 -31.49
C SER A 23 -31.29 17.60 -31.75
N PHE A 24 -31.07 16.74 -30.75
CA PHE A 24 -31.80 15.49 -30.61
C PHE A 24 -32.57 15.44 -29.30
N ARG A 25 -33.82 15.01 -29.46
CA ARG A 25 -34.92 14.99 -28.51
C ARG A 25 -34.67 14.06 -27.32
N ALA A 26 -35.22 14.49 -26.19
CA ALA A 26 -35.50 13.67 -25.03
C ALA A 26 -36.49 12.53 -25.36
N ALA A 27 -36.28 11.38 -24.73
CA ALA A 27 -37.29 10.35 -24.53
C ALA A 27 -37.08 9.68 -23.17
N SER A 28 -37.91 10.04 -22.19
CA SER A 28 -38.21 9.21 -21.03
C SER A 28 -39.35 8.25 -21.39
N PRO A 29 -39.36 7.05 -20.79
CA PRO A 29 -40.61 6.57 -20.23
C PRO A 29 -40.46 5.98 -18.81
N ALA A 30 -41.28 6.53 -17.93
CA ALA A 30 -42.19 5.92 -16.94
C ALA A 30 -41.79 4.72 -16.03
N PRO A 31 -42.45 4.58 -14.86
CA PRO A 31 -41.96 3.82 -13.71
C PRO A 31 -42.51 2.39 -13.67
N GLY A 32 -41.65 1.44 -13.33
CA GLY A 32 -42.02 0.07 -12.99
C GLY A 32 -41.82 -0.18 -11.49
N GLY A 33 -42.92 -0.19 -10.74
CA GLY A 33 -42.92 -0.62 -9.34
C GLY A 33 -42.66 -2.11 -9.23
N PHE A 34 -41.71 -2.49 -8.38
CA PHE A 34 -41.57 -3.86 -7.90
C PHE A 34 -41.81 -3.89 -6.39
N VAL A 35 -42.88 -4.62 -6.05
CA VAL A 35 -43.32 -4.94 -4.70
C VAL A 35 -42.29 -5.86 -4.06
N ALA A 36 -41.59 -5.38 -3.03
CA ALA A 36 -40.75 -6.20 -2.17
C ALA A 36 -41.61 -6.95 -1.15
N THR A 37 -42.00 -8.18 -1.45
CA THR A 37 -42.58 -9.10 -0.46
C THR A 37 -41.50 -9.51 0.54
N ARG A 38 -41.57 -8.94 1.76
CA ARG A 38 -40.81 -9.42 2.92
C ARG A 38 -41.33 -10.80 3.33
N ARG A 39 -40.57 -11.86 3.07
CA ARG A 39 -40.72 -13.14 3.78
C ARG A 39 -39.88 -13.10 5.04
N THR A 40 -40.55 -12.93 6.17
CA THR A 40 -40.04 -13.21 7.51
C THR A 40 -40.06 -14.73 7.74
N THR A 41 -38.89 -15.35 7.85
CA THR A 41 -38.75 -16.67 8.46
C THR A 41 -38.05 -16.53 9.80
N ARG A 42 -38.85 -16.63 10.87
CA ARG A 42 -38.41 -16.98 12.23
C ARG A 42 -37.74 -18.36 12.17
N ALA A 43 -36.52 -18.46 12.66
CA ALA A 43 -35.97 -19.74 13.12
C ALA A 43 -35.86 -19.67 14.64
N LEU A 44 -36.64 -20.53 15.30
CA LEU A 44 -36.50 -20.85 16.72
C LEU A 44 -35.16 -21.57 16.91
N LEU A 45 -34.36 -21.16 17.90
CA LEU A 45 -33.45 -22.08 18.57
C LEU A 45 -33.90 -22.24 20.02
N THR A 46 -34.43 -23.43 20.26
CA THR A 46 -34.69 -24.04 21.55
C THR A 46 -33.36 -24.28 22.29
N GLY A 47 -33.34 -23.92 23.57
CA GLY A 47 -32.25 -24.23 24.47
C GLY A 47 -32.19 -25.72 24.83
N ALA A 48 -31.01 -26.16 25.24
CA ALA A 48 -30.84 -27.33 26.06
C ALA A 48 -29.70 -27.05 27.04
N THR A 49 -30.09 -26.95 28.30
CA THR A 49 -29.27 -26.97 29.50
C THR A 49 -28.51 -28.30 29.61
N LEU A 50 -27.24 -28.27 30.03
CA LEU A 50 -26.61 -29.45 30.63
C LEU A 50 -26.15 -29.15 32.05
N THR A 51 -26.62 -30.03 32.92
CA THR A 51 -26.47 -30.10 34.37
C THR A 51 -25.08 -30.52 34.83
N ALA A 52 -24.76 -30.09 36.04
CA ALA A 52 -23.54 -30.38 36.78
C ALA A 52 -23.58 -31.73 37.54
N ALA A 53 -22.38 -32.14 37.97
CA ALA A 53 -22.01 -32.73 39.28
C ALA A 53 -21.62 -34.22 39.37
N LEU A 54 -20.78 -34.46 40.41
CA LEU A 54 -20.28 -35.70 41.05
C LEU A 54 -18.89 -36.17 40.54
N VAL A 55 -17.75 -35.99 41.21
CA VAL A 55 -17.23 -36.28 42.59
C VAL A 55 -16.57 -37.68 42.74
N SER A 56 -15.23 -37.64 42.94
CA SER A 56 -14.28 -38.56 43.65
C SER A 56 -13.91 -39.93 43.04
N PRO A 57 -12.77 -40.57 43.40
CA PRO A 57 -11.82 -40.30 44.51
C PRO A 57 -10.31 -40.22 44.15
N LEU A 58 -9.50 -39.88 45.17
CA LEU A 58 -8.04 -39.80 45.18
C LEU A 58 -7.35 -41.13 44.81
N THR A 59 -6.32 -41.03 43.97
CA THR A 59 -5.24 -42.01 43.85
C THR A 59 -3.90 -41.33 44.08
N THR A 60 -3.20 -41.78 45.12
CA THR A 60 -1.81 -41.44 45.45
C THR A 60 -0.90 -42.21 44.50
N THR A 61 -0.12 -41.53 43.65
CA THR A 61 1.03 -42.16 42.98
C THR A 61 2.11 -41.13 42.68
N SER A 62 3.24 -41.33 43.37
CA SER A 62 4.63 -41.09 42.99
C SER A 62 4.98 -39.86 42.13
N ALA A 63 5.71 -38.94 42.77
CA ALA A 63 6.54 -37.93 42.13
C ALA A 63 7.49 -38.59 41.10
N SER A 64 7.19 -38.40 39.82
CA SER A 64 8.19 -38.39 38.76
C SER A 64 8.33 -36.95 38.31
N ALA A 65 9.56 -36.46 38.31
CA ALA A 65 9.90 -35.15 37.77
C ALA A 65 9.50 -35.10 36.30
N VAL A 66 8.30 -34.56 36.03
CA VAL A 66 7.91 -34.13 34.70
C VAL A 66 8.71 -32.88 34.44
N THR A 67 9.81 -33.04 33.71
CA THR A 67 10.46 -31.94 33.01
C THR A 67 9.37 -31.20 32.26
N ALA A 68 9.12 -29.95 32.66
CA ALA A 68 8.20 -29.07 31.96
C ALA A 68 8.55 -29.13 30.47
N PRO A 69 7.55 -29.25 29.56
CA PRO A 69 7.82 -29.03 28.15
C PRO A 69 8.51 -27.67 28.04
N PRO A 70 9.57 -27.53 27.21
CA PRO A 70 10.19 -26.24 27.02
C PRO A 70 9.09 -25.26 26.66
N VAL A 71 8.93 -24.24 27.52
CA VAL A 71 8.18 -23.04 27.20
C VAL A 71 8.63 -22.68 25.80
N ARG A 72 7.71 -22.78 24.84
CA ARG A 72 7.95 -22.37 23.47
C ARG A 72 8.32 -20.89 23.59
N SER A 73 9.62 -20.62 23.59
CA SER A 73 10.18 -19.29 23.58
C SER A 73 9.40 -18.52 22.53
N GLY A 74 8.90 -17.37 22.96
CA GLY A 74 7.97 -16.58 22.18
C GLY A 74 8.48 -16.37 20.77
N LEU A 75 7.54 -16.08 19.87
CA LEU A 75 7.86 -15.25 18.73
C LEU A 75 8.62 -14.03 19.27
N HIS A 76 9.94 -14.08 19.16
CA HIS A 76 10.76 -12.88 19.26
C HIS A 76 10.24 -11.95 18.17
N PRO A 77 9.84 -10.70 18.48
CA PRO A 77 9.71 -9.69 17.45
C PRO A 77 11.01 -9.73 16.66
N ALA A 78 10.93 -9.81 15.33
CA ALA A 78 12.11 -9.66 14.49
C ALA A 78 12.89 -8.44 15.01
N GLU A 79 14.14 -8.65 15.41
CA GLU A 79 14.96 -7.60 15.99
C GLU A 79 15.06 -6.48 14.95
N GLN A 80 14.46 -5.33 15.28
CA GLN A 80 14.52 -4.14 14.43
C GLN A 80 15.99 -3.80 14.22
N GLY A 81 16.38 -3.68 12.95
CA GLY A 81 17.75 -3.35 12.57
C GLY A 81 18.10 -1.92 12.97
N PRO A 82 19.37 -1.54 12.91
CA PRO A 82 19.75 -0.15 13.11
C PRO A 82 19.02 0.75 12.10
N ILE A 83 18.52 1.89 12.58
CA ILE A 83 17.81 2.90 11.79
C ILE A 83 18.67 4.15 11.72
N ASP A 84 19.08 4.54 10.51
CA ASP A 84 19.88 5.74 10.30
C ASP A 84 19.06 6.99 10.71
N PRO A 85 19.68 7.93 11.45
CA PRO A 85 19.03 9.16 11.81
C PRO A 85 18.89 10.06 10.57
N ALA A 86 17.71 10.67 10.41
CA ALA A 86 17.47 11.69 9.40
C ALA A 86 16.45 12.71 9.93
N PRO A 87 16.62 14.00 9.63
CA PRO A 87 15.61 14.99 9.95
C PRO A 87 14.35 14.73 9.10
N CYS A 88 13.19 15.12 9.62
CA CYS A 88 12.00 15.19 8.80
C CYS A 88 11.96 16.53 8.05
N ALA A 89 12.75 16.65 6.99
CA ALA A 89 12.94 17.87 6.20
C ALA A 89 12.55 17.66 4.73
N GLU A 90 12.32 18.74 3.98
CA GLU A 90 11.99 18.65 2.55
C GLU A 90 13.09 17.96 1.75
N HIS A 91 14.34 18.31 2.04
CA HIS A 91 15.53 17.77 1.41
C HIS A 91 16.43 17.14 2.48
N LEU A 92 16.88 15.92 2.21
CA LEU A 92 17.87 15.19 2.98
C LEU A 92 19.27 15.38 2.37
N THR A 93 20.25 14.61 2.83
CA THR A 93 21.55 14.56 2.17
C THR A 93 21.37 14.10 0.72
N PRO A 94 21.86 14.86 -0.28
CA PRO A 94 21.79 14.47 -1.68
C PRO A 94 22.56 13.20 -2.00
N SER A 95 22.06 12.40 -2.94
CA SER A 95 22.71 11.19 -3.47
C SER A 95 23.20 10.25 -2.38
N HIS A 96 22.43 10.15 -1.29
CA HIS A 96 22.82 9.44 -0.08
C HIS A 96 22.06 8.12 0.07
N THR A 97 22.64 7.20 0.83
CA THR A 97 22.06 5.90 1.14
C THR A 97 21.85 5.81 2.65
N TYR A 98 20.59 5.68 3.06
CA TYR A 98 20.17 5.42 4.43
C TYR A 98 19.79 3.94 4.60
N HIS A 99 19.87 3.44 5.83
CA HIS A 99 19.57 2.06 6.20
C HIS A 99 18.56 2.06 7.34
N ALA A 100 17.56 1.20 7.25
CA ALA A 100 16.64 0.95 8.35
C ALA A 100 16.03 -0.44 8.24
N ASP A 101 16.06 -1.20 9.33
CA ASP A 101 15.39 -2.51 9.42
C ASP A 101 15.72 -3.47 8.26
N GLY A 102 16.99 -3.49 7.84
CA GLY A 102 17.47 -4.33 6.74
C GLY A 102 17.14 -3.83 5.33
N ALA A 103 16.41 -2.71 5.22
CA ALA A 103 16.14 -2.02 3.98
C ALA A 103 17.15 -0.88 3.72
N THR A 104 17.34 -0.59 2.43
CA THR A 104 18.19 0.49 1.91
C THR A 104 17.33 1.54 1.23
N TYR A 105 17.57 2.81 1.54
CA TYR A 105 16.83 3.95 1.01
C TYR A 105 17.78 4.92 0.35
N ARG A 106 17.47 5.37 -0.86
CA ARG A 106 18.31 6.30 -1.62
C ARG A 106 17.61 7.62 -1.85
N THR A 107 18.37 8.70 -1.74
CA THR A 107 17.95 10.02 -2.17
C THR A 107 18.54 10.36 -3.53
N ASP A 108 17.84 11.22 -4.27
CA ASP A 108 18.33 11.80 -5.52
C ASP A 108 19.33 12.95 -5.28
N ALA A 109 19.79 13.58 -6.35
CA ALA A 109 20.75 14.69 -6.31
C ALA A 109 20.20 15.96 -5.62
N GLN A 110 18.91 16.03 -5.33
CA GLN A 110 18.27 17.10 -4.60
C GLN A 110 18.04 16.73 -3.12
N GLY A 111 18.28 15.47 -2.73
CA GLY A 111 18.01 14.99 -1.38
C GLY A 111 16.58 14.53 -1.17
N ARG A 112 15.81 14.30 -2.24
CA ARG A 112 14.45 13.75 -2.15
C ARG A 112 14.54 12.21 -2.17
N PRO A 113 13.66 11.47 -1.48
CA PRO A 113 13.62 10.01 -1.60
C PRO A 113 13.42 9.61 -3.06
N GLU A 114 14.30 8.76 -3.57
CA GLU A 114 14.23 8.21 -4.92
C GLU A 114 13.77 6.76 -4.87
N ARG A 115 14.18 6.00 -3.85
CA ARG A 115 14.09 4.55 -3.88
C ARG A 115 14.17 3.92 -2.50
N ALA A 116 13.42 2.84 -2.32
CA ALA A 116 13.58 1.90 -1.21
C ALA A 116 13.77 0.49 -1.77
N GLU A 117 14.69 -0.28 -1.18
CA GLU A 117 15.03 -1.65 -1.56
C GLU A 117 15.21 -2.52 -0.32
N ALA A 118 14.62 -3.70 -0.30
CA ALA A 118 14.83 -4.70 0.73
C ALA A 118 14.77 -6.11 0.13
N ASN A 119 15.46 -7.04 0.75
CA ASN A 119 15.35 -8.46 0.45
C ASN A 119 14.78 -9.18 1.67
N ASP A 120 14.08 -10.29 1.45
CA ASP A 120 13.54 -11.13 2.51
C ASP A 120 12.66 -10.36 3.52
N LEU A 121 11.83 -9.44 3.02
CA LEU A 121 10.91 -8.68 3.87
C LEU A 121 9.94 -9.60 4.60
N THR A 122 9.72 -9.28 5.87
CA THR A 122 8.79 -10.00 6.74
C THR A 122 7.67 -9.08 7.22
N HIS A 123 6.66 -9.67 7.86
CA HIS A 123 5.58 -8.91 8.46
C HIS A 123 6.09 -8.13 9.68
N SER A 124 5.64 -6.88 9.82
CA SER A 124 5.95 -6.00 10.94
C SER A 124 4.76 -5.14 11.33
N GLU A 125 4.92 -4.40 12.41
CA GLU A 125 4.09 -3.26 12.78
C GLU A 125 5.04 -2.16 13.29
N ALA A 126 5.62 -1.40 12.36
CA ALA A 126 6.61 -0.38 12.70
C ALA A 126 5.98 0.82 13.44
N VAL A 127 6.81 1.48 14.26
CA VAL A 127 6.39 2.62 15.08
C VAL A 127 6.04 3.81 14.18
N ARG A 128 4.79 4.27 14.27
CA ARG A 128 4.34 5.49 13.61
C ARG A 128 4.83 6.71 14.37
N GLY A 129 5.17 7.77 13.65
CA GLY A 129 5.64 9.02 14.24
C GLY A 129 5.08 10.26 13.54
N SER A 130 5.70 11.40 13.81
CA SER A 130 5.24 12.70 13.31
C SER A 130 5.67 13.00 11.87
N CYS A 131 6.61 12.24 11.31
CA CYS A 131 7.18 12.58 10.01
C CYS A 131 6.20 12.31 8.86
N GLN A 132 5.39 11.27 8.96
CA GLN A 132 4.36 10.93 7.96
C GLN A 132 3.44 12.13 7.65
N GLY A 133 2.90 12.78 8.68
CA GLY A 133 2.05 13.96 8.49
C GLY A 133 2.81 15.14 7.86
N LYS A 134 4.06 15.36 8.28
CA LYS A 134 4.92 16.42 7.71
C LYS A 134 5.23 16.16 6.24
N ALA A 135 5.55 14.93 5.87
CA ALA A 135 5.82 14.54 4.49
C ALA A 135 4.61 14.81 3.58
N GLY A 136 3.39 14.48 4.02
CA GLY A 136 2.18 14.83 3.27
C GLY A 136 2.02 16.33 3.05
N HIS A 137 2.31 17.14 4.07
CA HIS A 137 2.24 18.61 3.97
C HIS A 137 3.29 19.23 3.05
N MET A 138 4.39 18.53 2.72
CA MET A 138 5.40 19.00 1.76
C MET A 138 4.84 19.15 0.34
N ALA A 139 3.66 18.61 0.04
CA ALA A 139 2.96 18.89 -1.21
C ALA A 139 2.51 20.36 -1.33
N GLY A 140 2.42 21.12 -0.23
CA GLY A 140 1.95 22.51 -0.21
C GLY A 140 0.44 22.66 -0.48
N VAL A 141 -0.27 21.57 -0.73
CA VAL A 141 -1.71 21.53 -1.01
C VAL A 141 -2.38 20.36 -0.29
N LYS A 142 -3.70 20.44 -0.11
CA LYS A 142 -4.49 19.33 0.44
C LYS A 142 -4.57 18.17 -0.55
N GLY A 143 -4.87 16.98 -0.03
CA GLY A 143 -5.08 15.77 -0.84
C GLY A 143 -3.89 14.81 -0.83
N TYR A 144 -2.80 15.14 -0.14
CA TYR A 144 -1.64 14.27 0.03
C TYR A 144 -1.51 13.79 1.47
N ASP A 145 -1.18 12.51 1.63
CA ASP A 145 -0.68 11.91 2.86
C ASP A 145 0.84 11.77 2.77
N GLY A 146 1.51 11.48 3.89
CA GLY A 146 2.84 10.86 3.83
C GLY A 146 2.68 9.38 3.49
N GLY A 147 2.97 9.04 2.24
CA GLY A 147 3.00 7.65 1.77
C GLY A 147 4.37 7.04 2.02
N HIS A 148 4.39 5.81 2.51
CA HIS A 148 5.65 5.08 2.64
C HIS A 148 6.08 4.48 1.29
N LEU A 149 7.37 4.34 1.05
CA LEU A 149 7.87 3.50 -0.04
C LEU A 149 7.73 2.03 0.36
N ILE A 150 8.19 1.66 1.55
CA ILE A 150 7.92 0.36 2.16
C ILE A 150 6.87 0.58 3.26
N ALA A 151 5.71 -0.07 3.22
CA ALA A 151 4.73 0.07 4.30
C ALA A 151 5.32 -0.22 5.69
N ALA A 152 4.86 0.51 6.71
CA ALA A 152 5.16 0.25 8.12
C ALA A 152 4.88 -1.21 8.54
N THR A 153 3.92 -1.86 7.88
CA THR A 153 3.58 -3.26 8.11
C THR A 153 4.56 -4.28 7.50
N LEU A 154 5.56 -3.77 6.79
CA LEU A 154 6.64 -4.49 6.12
C LEU A 154 8.00 -3.89 6.55
N HIS A 155 8.08 -3.36 7.77
CA HIS A 155 9.27 -2.68 8.34
C HIS A 155 9.63 -1.32 7.73
N GLY A 156 8.69 -0.68 7.04
CA GLY A 156 8.80 0.74 6.70
C GLY A 156 8.92 1.62 7.93
N VAL A 157 9.64 2.74 7.83
CA VAL A 157 9.95 3.60 8.97
C VAL A 157 9.36 5.00 8.84
N ASP A 158 9.01 5.61 9.97
CA ASP A 158 8.61 7.03 10.03
C ASP A 158 9.85 7.95 9.90
N ARG A 159 10.52 7.87 8.75
CA ARG A 159 11.68 8.67 8.38
C ARG A 159 11.49 9.22 6.99
N ARG A 160 11.99 10.42 6.78
CA ARG A 160 11.81 11.14 5.52
C ARG A 160 12.32 10.37 4.30
N TYR A 161 13.36 9.54 4.44
CA TYR A 161 13.91 8.74 3.33
C TYR A 161 12.98 7.61 2.87
N ASP A 162 11.95 7.26 3.65
CA ASP A 162 10.92 6.29 3.30
C ASP A 162 9.55 6.97 3.04
N LEU A 163 9.44 8.27 3.26
CA LEU A 163 8.17 8.98 3.19
C LEU A 163 8.17 10.03 2.09
N VAL A 164 7.14 10.03 1.25
CA VAL A 164 6.92 11.06 0.20
C VAL A 164 5.48 11.58 0.26
N PRO A 165 5.19 12.79 -0.27
CA PRO A 165 3.81 13.17 -0.51
C PRO A 165 3.16 12.20 -1.49
N GLN A 166 2.15 11.47 -1.05
CA GLN A 166 1.39 10.53 -1.87
C GLN A 166 -0.08 10.90 -1.88
N TRP A 167 -0.68 10.93 -3.07
CA TRP A 167 -2.08 11.28 -3.24
C TRP A 167 -2.95 10.34 -2.42
N ALA A 168 -3.81 10.93 -1.59
CA ALA A 168 -4.55 10.26 -0.54
C ALA A 168 -5.35 9.04 -1.01
N SER A 169 -6.01 9.13 -2.18
CA SER A 169 -6.78 8.00 -2.72
C SER A 169 -5.92 6.90 -3.32
N VAL A 170 -4.67 7.20 -3.70
CA VAL A 170 -3.68 6.20 -4.14
C VAL A 170 -3.08 5.51 -2.93
N ASN A 171 -2.58 6.29 -1.96
CA ASN A 171 -2.00 5.82 -0.71
C ASN A 171 -2.95 4.85 0.01
N ARG A 172 -4.15 5.31 0.37
CA ARG A 172 -5.15 4.51 1.11
C ARG A 172 -5.96 3.56 0.23
N GLY A 173 -5.71 3.57 -1.08
CA GLY A 173 -6.49 2.82 -2.06
C GLY A 173 -5.65 1.78 -2.76
N ALA A 174 -5.23 2.07 -3.99
CA ALA A 174 -4.57 1.08 -4.85
C ALA A 174 -3.23 0.63 -4.27
N TYR A 175 -2.45 1.56 -3.71
CA TYR A 175 -1.12 1.28 -3.19
C TYR A 175 -1.18 0.44 -1.90
N MET A 176 -1.96 0.86 -0.91
CA MET A 176 -2.21 0.06 0.30
C MET A 176 -2.72 -1.36 -0.02
N LYS A 177 -3.59 -1.53 -1.02
CA LYS A 177 -4.09 -2.86 -1.40
C LYS A 177 -3.04 -3.72 -2.08
N PHE A 178 -2.15 -3.11 -2.86
CA PHE A 178 -0.96 -3.77 -3.39
C PHE A 178 -0.07 -4.27 -2.24
N GLU A 179 0.31 -3.41 -1.30
CA GLU A 179 1.12 -3.78 -0.14
C GLU A 179 0.45 -4.85 0.73
N SER A 180 -0.87 -4.73 0.92
CA SER A 180 -1.67 -5.75 1.62
C SER A 180 -1.63 -7.11 0.91
N GLY A 181 -1.50 -7.14 -0.41
CA GLY A 181 -1.28 -8.36 -1.18
C GLY A 181 0.05 -9.03 -0.84
N ALA A 182 1.14 -8.26 -0.79
CA ALA A 182 2.44 -8.76 -0.34
C ALA A 182 2.37 -9.32 1.09
N LYS A 183 1.70 -8.61 2.02
CA LYS A 183 1.44 -9.12 3.38
C LYS A 183 0.69 -10.45 3.39
N ARG A 184 -0.30 -10.62 2.49
CA ARG A 184 -1.05 -11.89 2.39
C ARG A 184 -0.16 -13.02 1.92
N CYS A 185 0.76 -12.77 0.97
CA CYS A 185 1.73 -13.78 0.52
C CYS A 185 2.55 -14.33 1.69
N LEU A 186 3.05 -13.45 2.57
CA LEU A 186 3.82 -13.85 3.76
C LEU A 186 3.05 -14.74 4.75
N LYS A 187 1.71 -14.74 4.70
CA LYS A 187 0.86 -15.59 5.54
C LYS A 187 0.62 -16.98 4.94
N GLN A 188 0.95 -17.19 3.67
CA GLN A 188 0.77 -18.48 3.01
C GLN A 188 1.91 -19.45 3.34
N PRO A 189 1.70 -20.76 3.19
CA PRO A 189 2.78 -21.74 3.34
C PRO A 189 3.96 -21.42 2.43
N GLY A 190 5.17 -21.35 2.98
CA GLY A 190 6.38 -20.98 2.24
C GLY A 190 6.40 -19.55 1.69
N GLY A 191 5.48 -18.70 2.15
CA GLY A 191 5.34 -17.31 1.73
C GLY A 191 6.60 -16.48 1.95
N ARG A 192 7.15 -15.91 0.89
CA ARG A 192 8.33 -15.03 0.93
C ARG A 192 8.18 -13.85 -0.02
N ILE A 193 8.74 -12.71 0.40
CA ILE A 193 9.02 -11.56 -0.46
C ILE A 193 10.54 -11.56 -0.67
N HIS A 194 11.01 -12.02 -1.82
CA HIS A 194 12.44 -12.17 -2.09
C HIS A 194 13.11 -10.82 -2.34
N HIS A 195 12.44 -9.99 -3.12
CA HIS A 195 12.90 -8.66 -3.49
C HIS A 195 11.73 -7.69 -3.37
N TYR A 196 11.97 -6.52 -2.78
CA TYR A 196 11.00 -5.44 -2.71
C TYR A 196 11.69 -4.13 -3.04
N ARG A 197 11.45 -3.61 -4.24
CA ARG A 197 11.94 -2.32 -4.67
C ARG A 197 10.80 -1.41 -5.09
N ILE A 198 10.84 -0.21 -4.55
CA ILE A 198 9.97 0.89 -4.95
C ILE A 198 10.85 2.04 -5.38
N LYS A 199 10.63 2.54 -6.58
CA LYS A 199 11.25 3.76 -7.08
C LYS A 199 10.17 4.81 -7.29
N VAL A 200 10.46 6.06 -6.95
CA VAL A 200 9.62 7.19 -7.32
C VAL A 200 10.29 8.05 -8.38
N THR A 201 9.49 8.70 -9.21
CA THR A 201 9.93 9.69 -10.18
C THR A 201 9.36 11.05 -9.84
N TYR A 202 10.10 12.10 -10.17
CA TYR A 202 9.68 13.48 -9.98
C TYR A 202 9.60 14.14 -11.35
N PRO A 203 8.55 14.92 -11.64
CA PRO A 203 8.38 15.54 -12.95
C PRO A 203 9.46 16.60 -13.23
N GLU A 204 9.97 17.25 -12.18
CA GLU A 204 11.01 18.28 -12.29
C GLU A 204 11.96 18.23 -11.09
N ALA A 205 13.12 18.89 -11.19
CA ALA A 205 14.12 18.93 -10.13
C ALA A 205 13.67 19.73 -8.88
N THR A 206 12.63 20.55 -8.98
CA THR A 206 12.19 21.47 -7.92
C THR A 206 10.98 20.97 -7.13
N THR A 207 10.30 19.91 -7.59
CA THR A 207 9.09 19.41 -6.93
C THR A 207 9.43 18.48 -5.77
N LEU A 208 8.64 18.51 -4.70
CA LEU A 208 8.74 17.54 -3.60
C LEU A 208 7.76 16.37 -3.74
N VAL A 209 6.82 16.48 -4.68
CA VAL A 209 5.80 15.48 -4.96
C VAL A 209 6.27 14.63 -6.15
N PRO A 210 6.43 13.31 -5.97
CA PRO A 210 6.67 12.42 -7.11
C PRO A 210 5.42 12.32 -7.98
N ASP A 211 5.57 12.05 -9.28
CA ASP A 211 4.44 11.86 -10.20
C ASP A 211 4.07 10.38 -10.38
N ALA A 212 4.98 9.45 -10.09
CA ALA A 212 4.70 8.02 -10.11
C ALA A 212 5.54 7.20 -9.11
N PHE A 213 5.02 6.03 -8.76
CA PHE A 213 5.72 4.96 -8.04
C PHE A 213 5.85 3.77 -8.98
N HIS A 214 7.04 3.21 -9.06
CA HIS A 214 7.41 2.07 -9.88
C HIS A 214 7.78 0.92 -8.95
N THR A 215 6.99 -0.13 -8.98
CA THR A 215 7.21 -1.32 -8.15
C THR A 215 8.05 -2.34 -8.90
N ASP A 216 8.87 -3.07 -8.17
CA ASP A 216 9.52 -4.28 -8.61
C ASP A 216 9.61 -5.21 -7.40
N VAL A 217 8.62 -6.09 -7.26
CA VAL A 217 8.44 -6.93 -6.08
C VAL A 217 8.32 -8.38 -6.50
N GLU A 218 9.16 -9.24 -5.94
CA GLU A 218 9.12 -10.68 -6.19
C GLU A 218 8.57 -11.41 -4.97
N VAL A 219 7.51 -12.20 -5.19
CA VAL A 219 6.88 -13.02 -4.15
C VAL A 219 6.81 -14.48 -4.57
N SER A 220 6.82 -15.38 -3.58
CA SER A 220 6.60 -16.80 -3.81
C SER A 220 5.83 -17.45 -2.66
N THR A 221 5.15 -18.55 -2.94
CA THR A 221 4.52 -19.43 -1.95
C THR A 221 4.73 -20.89 -2.37
N THR A 222 4.54 -21.83 -1.44
CA THR A 222 4.72 -23.26 -1.71
C THR A 222 3.72 -23.74 -2.76
N GLY A 223 4.23 -24.38 -3.81
CA GLY A 223 3.39 -24.98 -4.87
C GLY A 223 2.98 -24.01 -5.98
N HIS A 224 3.53 -22.80 -5.98
CA HIS A 224 3.28 -21.78 -6.99
C HIS A 224 4.60 -21.22 -7.55
N ASP A 225 4.61 -20.88 -8.83
CA ASP A 225 5.76 -20.20 -9.44
C ASP A 225 5.91 -18.79 -8.84
N PRO A 226 7.15 -18.34 -8.54
CA PRO A 226 7.41 -16.96 -8.12
C PRO A 226 6.83 -15.96 -9.11
N GLN A 227 6.27 -14.88 -8.60
CA GLN A 227 5.71 -13.80 -9.42
C GLN A 227 6.44 -12.50 -9.16
N GLU A 228 6.72 -11.79 -10.24
CA GLU A 228 7.31 -10.46 -10.23
C GLU A 228 6.21 -9.42 -10.52
N LEU A 229 6.07 -8.43 -9.64
CA LEU A 229 5.07 -7.39 -9.70
C LEU A 229 5.72 -6.06 -10.07
N LYS A 230 5.89 -5.87 -11.39
CA LYS A 230 6.34 -4.61 -12.00
C LYS A 230 5.15 -3.77 -12.42
N LEU A 231 4.80 -2.77 -11.60
CA LEU A 231 3.59 -1.96 -11.79
C LEU A 231 3.90 -0.47 -11.57
N ASP A 232 3.17 0.37 -12.29
CA ASP A 232 3.25 1.82 -12.18
C ASP A 232 1.99 2.38 -11.50
N PHE A 233 2.18 3.13 -10.43
CA PHE A 233 1.11 3.83 -9.71
C PHE A 233 1.24 5.33 -9.95
N PRO A 234 0.33 5.96 -10.72
CA PRO A 234 0.30 7.41 -10.85
C PRO A 234 0.01 8.07 -9.49
N ASN A 235 0.74 9.12 -9.14
CA ASN A 235 0.56 9.85 -7.88
C ASN A 235 -0.47 10.98 -8.01
N ARG A 236 -1.68 10.63 -8.43
CA ARG A 236 -2.81 11.55 -8.61
C ARG A 236 -4.13 10.83 -8.41
N GLU A 237 -5.23 11.56 -8.49
CA GLU A 237 -6.55 10.94 -8.54
C GLU A 237 -6.65 9.99 -9.74
N LEU A 238 -7.11 8.77 -9.46
CA LEU A 238 -7.35 7.73 -10.45
C LEU A 238 -8.83 7.69 -10.79
N SER A 239 -9.15 7.66 -12.09
CA SER A 239 -10.50 7.30 -12.52
C SER A 239 -10.84 5.88 -12.06
N ARG A 240 -12.13 5.59 -11.93
CA ARG A 240 -12.63 4.24 -11.60
C ARG A 240 -12.04 3.16 -12.52
N SER A 241 -11.86 3.50 -13.81
CA SER A 241 -11.28 2.58 -14.78
C SER A 241 -9.80 2.33 -14.56
N GLU A 242 -9.01 3.37 -14.23
CA GLU A 242 -7.58 3.24 -13.93
C GLU A 242 -7.37 2.43 -12.66
N TYR A 243 -8.11 2.75 -11.60
CA TYR A 243 -8.08 1.99 -10.36
C TYR A 243 -8.42 0.50 -10.60
N GLY A 244 -9.49 0.23 -11.35
CA GLY A 244 -9.92 -1.14 -11.66
C GLY A 244 -8.88 -1.92 -12.46
N ARG A 245 -8.23 -1.30 -13.44
CA ARG A 245 -7.14 -1.93 -14.22
C ARG A 245 -5.94 -2.26 -13.34
N LEU A 246 -5.50 -1.30 -12.52
CA LEU A 246 -4.35 -1.46 -11.64
C LEU A 246 -4.59 -2.54 -10.58
N ARG A 247 -5.78 -2.50 -9.96
CA ARG A 247 -6.24 -3.53 -9.03
C ARG A 247 -6.25 -4.91 -9.65
N GLY A 248 -6.90 -5.06 -10.80
CA GLY A 248 -6.94 -6.33 -11.50
C GLY A 248 -5.54 -6.83 -11.88
N ALA A 249 -4.59 -5.94 -12.16
CA ALA A 249 -3.21 -6.33 -12.46
C ALA A 249 -2.51 -6.96 -11.25
N TYR A 250 -2.42 -6.27 -10.10
CA TYR A 250 -1.75 -6.86 -8.93
C TYR A 250 -2.51 -8.04 -8.34
N GLU A 251 -3.86 -8.05 -8.36
CA GLU A 251 -4.63 -9.18 -7.83
C GLU A 251 -4.41 -10.45 -8.65
N ARG A 252 -4.31 -10.35 -9.98
CA ARG A 252 -3.96 -11.50 -10.82
C ARG A 252 -2.57 -12.05 -10.50
N LEU A 253 -1.59 -11.18 -10.30
CA LEU A 253 -0.21 -11.59 -9.98
C LEU A 253 -0.14 -12.24 -8.59
N TYR A 254 -0.75 -11.64 -7.57
CA TYR A 254 -0.80 -12.23 -6.24
C TYR A 254 -1.56 -13.56 -6.22
N LYS A 255 -2.64 -13.68 -6.98
CA LYS A 255 -3.36 -14.95 -7.13
C LYS A 255 -2.51 -16.02 -7.82
N ALA A 256 -1.78 -15.66 -8.87
CA ALA A 256 -0.86 -16.57 -9.55
C ALA A 256 0.26 -17.06 -8.60
N ALA A 257 0.74 -16.19 -7.73
CA ALA A 257 1.71 -16.50 -6.68
C ALA A 257 1.13 -17.31 -5.51
N GLY A 258 -0.15 -17.67 -5.51
CA GLY A 258 -0.79 -18.42 -4.42
C GLY A 258 -1.05 -17.61 -3.15
N CYS A 259 -1.06 -16.27 -3.21
CA CYS A 259 -1.18 -15.41 -2.02
C CYS A 259 -2.59 -15.35 -1.40
N GLY A 260 -3.53 -16.16 -1.88
CA GLY A 260 -4.94 -16.14 -1.50
C GLY A 260 -5.73 -15.00 -2.16
N GLU A 261 -7.05 -15.04 -1.96
CA GLU A 261 -7.96 -14.01 -2.45
C GLU A 261 -7.83 -12.73 -1.61
N PRO A 262 -8.08 -11.54 -2.19
CA PRO A 262 -8.20 -10.32 -1.42
C PRO A 262 -9.35 -10.45 -0.41
N GLU A 263 -9.17 -9.89 0.79
CA GLU A 263 -10.30 -9.73 1.72
C GLU A 263 -11.42 -8.96 1.00
N ALA A 264 -12.65 -9.44 1.13
CA ALA A 264 -13.80 -8.77 0.55
C ALA A 264 -13.82 -7.33 1.07
N ASP A 265 -13.86 -6.35 0.16
CA ASP A 265 -13.92 -4.94 0.53
C ASP A 265 -15.09 -4.77 1.51
N ALA A 266 -14.79 -4.48 2.78
CA ALA A 266 -15.79 -3.97 3.69
C ALA A 266 -16.25 -2.63 3.09
N THR A 267 -17.40 -2.65 2.44
CA THR A 267 -18.07 -1.45 1.93
C THR A 267 -18.21 -0.47 3.10
N HIS A 268 -17.47 0.64 3.04
CA HIS A 268 -17.61 1.81 3.89
C HIS A 268 -17.91 3.01 3.00
#